data_AF-A0A819W0A3-F1
#
_entry.id   AF-A0A819W0A3-F1
#
_cell.length_a   1.000
_cell.length_b   1.000
_cell.length_c   1.000
_cell.angle_alpha   90.00
_cell.angle_beta   90.00
_cell.angle_gamma   90.00
#
_symmetry.space_group_name_H-M   'P 1'
#
loop_
_entity.id
_entity.type
_entity.pdbx_description
1 polymer ?
#
loop_
_entity_poly.entity_id
_entity_poly.type
_entity_poly.pdbx_seq_one_letter_code
_entity_poly.pdbx_strand_id
1 'polypeptide(L)'
;MIHQLVDFLGKLYGNMDSIDERHRHRYEVNPIHIEAFEKAGMKFVGRSDDNERMEILELENHPYFVGVQYHPEYISRPLKPSAPYLGLIWAACGELKNVLTHVTKQQSPTDITIKSPSPFSHANLFRHT
;
A
#
# COMPACT_ATOMS: atom_id res chain seq x y z
N MET A 1 -16.22 -2.96 -6.49
CA MET A 1 -15.23 -1.90 -6.73
C MET A 1 -14.88 -1.32 -5.36
N ILE A 2 -13.76 -0.62 -5.24
CA ILE A 2 -13.33 -0.01 -3.96
C ILE A 2 -13.13 1.47 -4.22
N HIS A 3 -13.76 2.30 -3.39
CA HIS A 3 -13.71 3.75 -3.42
C HIS A 3 -13.00 4.33 -2.20
N GLN A 4 -12.86 5.65 -2.22
CA GLN A 4 -12.29 6.44 -1.14
C GLN A 4 -10.87 5.97 -0.79
N LEU A 5 -10.11 5.58 -1.81
CA LEU A 5 -8.75 5.12 -1.65
C LEU A 5 -7.84 6.31 -1.35
N VAL A 6 -7.57 6.51 -0.06
CA VAL A 6 -6.82 7.65 0.45
C VAL A 6 -5.48 7.23 1.05
N ASP A 7 -4.75 8.21 1.56
CA ASP A 7 -3.45 8.04 2.24
C ASP A 7 -2.37 7.38 1.34
N PHE A 8 -1.44 6.61 1.91
CA PHE A 8 -0.26 6.18 1.17
C PHE A 8 -0.58 5.05 0.19
N LEU A 9 -1.47 4.12 0.52
CA LEU A 9 -1.86 3.09 -0.45
C LEU A 9 -2.58 3.72 -1.64
N GLY A 10 -3.41 4.75 -1.41
CA GLY A 10 -4.00 5.55 -2.49
C GLY A 10 -2.98 6.19 -3.41
N LYS A 11 -1.89 6.74 -2.84
CA LYS A 11 -0.76 7.22 -3.66
C LYS A 11 -0.15 6.10 -4.48
N LEU A 12 0.10 4.93 -3.90
CA LEU A 12 0.66 3.79 -4.63
C LEU A 12 -0.25 3.30 -5.76
N TYR A 13 -1.56 3.41 -5.64
CA TYR A 13 -2.50 3.15 -6.73
C TYR A 13 -2.62 4.31 -7.74
N GLY A 14 -1.83 5.39 -7.58
CA GLY A 14 -1.81 6.53 -8.50
C GLY A 14 -2.86 7.61 -8.20
N ASN A 15 -3.45 7.61 -6.99
CA ASN A 15 -4.56 8.48 -6.58
C ASN A 15 -5.79 8.35 -7.50
N MET A 16 -6.11 7.11 -7.90
CA MET A 16 -7.35 6.81 -8.62
C MET A 16 -8.55 6.98 -7.71
N ASP A 17 -9.69 7.42 -8.27
CA ASP A 17 -10.94 7.58 -7.52
C ASP A 17 -11.54 6.23 -7.06
N SER A 18 -11.24 5.17 -7.79
CA SER A 18 -11.68 3.81 -7.50
C SER A 18 -10.73 2.76 -8.08
N ILE A 19 -10.72 1.57 -7.48
CA ILE A 19 -9.98 0.39 -7.97
C ILE A 19 -10.89 -0.83 -8.06
N ASP A 20 -10.58 -1.74 -8.99
CA ASP A 20 -11.27 -3.02 -9.15
C ASP A 20 -10.36 -4.16 -8.69
N GLU A 21 -10.79 -4.86 -7.64
CA GLU A 21 -10.06 -5.94 -7.00
C GLU A 21 -10.96 -7.17 -6.80
N ARG A 22 -10.34 -8.33 -6.62
CA ARG A 22 -11.06 -9.61 -6.48
C ARG A 22 -11.20 -10.03 -5.03
N HIS A 23 -12.43 -10.33 -4.62
CA HIS A 23 -12.77 -10.67 -3.25
C HIS A 23 -13.14 -12.16 -3.15
N ARG A 24 -12.75 -12.82 -2.07
CA ARG A 24 -13.13 -14.22 -1.79
C ARG A 24 -13.23 -14.49 -0.28
N HIS A 25 -13.97 -13.63 0.41
CA HIS A 25 -14.30 -13.77 1.83
C HIS A 25 -15.82 -13.80 2.05
N ARG A 26 -16.24 -14.09 3.27
CA ARG A 26 -17.66 -14.13 3.70
C ARG A 26 -17.99 -13.21 4.86
N TYR A 27 -16.97 -12.66 5.51
CA TYR A 27 -17.11 -11.88 6.72
C TYR A 27 -16.64 -10.46 6.47
N GLU A 28 -17.33 -9.54 7.15
CA GLU A 28 -17.14 -8.10 7.09
C GLU A 28 -16.91 -7.58 8.51
N VAL A 29 -16.23 -6.44 8.64
CA VAL A 29 -16.12 -5.77 9.95
C VAL A 29 -17.51 -5.25 10.36
N ASN A 30 -17.88 -5.40 11.62
CA ASN A 30 -19.15 -4.84 12.12
C ASN A 30 -19.02 -3.30 12.22
N PRO A 31 -19.91 -2.52 11.57
CA PRO A 31 -19.85 -1.06 11.59
C PRO A 31 -19.83 -0.43 12.98
N ILE A 32 -20.43 -1.09 13.97
CA ILE A 32 -20.50 -0.61 15.37
C ILE A 32 -19.09 -0.46 15.98
N HIS A 33 -18.10 -1.21 15.50
CA HIS A 33 -16.74 -1.17 16.04
C HIS A 33 -15.79 -0.21 15.30
N ILE A 34 -16.22 0.38 14.19
CA ILE A 34 -15.36 1.22 13.34
C ILE A 34 -14.81 2.41 14.13
N GLU A 35 -15.67 3.14 14.84
CA GLU A 35 -15.25 4.31 15.62
C GLU A 35 -14.23 3.95 16.70
N ALA A 36 -14.34 2.77 17.31
CA ALA A 36 -13.39 2.30 18.31
C ALA A 36 -12.01 2.01 17.70
N PHE A 37 -11.97 1.42 16.49
CA PHE A 37 -10.72 1.19 15.76
C PHE A 37 -10.07 2.50 15.31
N GLU A 38 -10.85 3.44 14.79
CA GLU A 38 -10.35 4.76 14.36
C GLU A 38 -9.76 5.55 15.53
N LYS A 39 -10.43 5.54 16.70
CA LYS A 39 -9.90 6.14 17.94
C LYS A 39 -8.60 5.49 18.42
N ALA A 40 -8.36 4.22 18.09
CA ALA A 40 -7.14 3.50 18.41
C ALA A 40 -6.01 3.71 17.35
N GLY A 41 -6.25 4.53 16.33
CA GLY A 41 -5.27 4.87 15.29
C GLY A 41 -5.33 4.01 14.03
N MET A 42 -6.32 3.12 13.91
CA MET A 42 -6.54 2.31 12.71
C MET A 42 -7.53 3.02 11.78
N LYS A 43 -7.04 3.48 10.63
CA LYS A 43 -7.83 4.20 9.63
C LYS A 43 -8.38 3.25 8.60
N PHE A 44 -9.67 3.37 8.27
CA PHE A 44 -10.23 2.72 7.10
C PHE A 44 -10.11 3.65 5.89
N VAL A 45 -9.22 3.29 4.96
CA VAL A 45 -8.80 4.12 3.82
C VAL A 45 -9.28 3.60 2.48
N GLY A 46 -10.19 2.62 2.48
CA GLY A 46 -10.84 2.09 1.28
C GLY A 46 -12.13 1.39 1.66
N ARG A 47 -13.18 1.65 0.89
CA ARG A 47 -14.55 1.23 1.19
C ARG A 47 -15.26 0.70 -0.05
N SER A 48 -16.29 -0.11 0.15
CA SER A 48 -17.16 -0.57 -0.94
C SER A 48 -17.95 0.58 -1.58
N ASP A 49 -18.52 0.34 -2.77
CA ASP A 49 -19.29 1.32 -3.54
C ASP A 49 -20.52 1.88 -2.80
N ASP A 50 -21.11 1.06 -1.92
CA ASP A 50 -22.22 1.43 -1.03
C ASP A 50 -21.77 2.11 0.28
N ASN A 51 -20.46 2.25 0.49
CA ASN A 51 -19.83 2.82 1.68
C ASN A 51 -20.15 2.07 3.00
N GLU A 52 -20.71 0.85 2.92
CA GLU A 52 -21.10 0.05 4.08
C GLU A 52 -19.95 -0.82 4.61
N ARG A 53 -19.03 -1.24 3.74
CA ARG A 53 -17.95 -2.18 4.06
C ARG A 53 -16.60 -1.50 4.03
N MET A 54 -15.78 -1.87 4.99
CA MET A 54 -14.41 -1.39 5.12
C MET A 54 -13.47 -2.40 4.49
N GLU A 55 -12.92 -2.05 3.33
CA GLU A 55 -12.15 -2.96 2.46
C GLU A 55 -10.64 -2.86 2.71
N ILE A 56 -10.18 -1.67 3.13
CA ILE A 56 -8.76 -1.37 3.33
C ILE A 56 -8.57 -0.60 4.63
N LEU A 57 -7.58 -1.02 5.41
CA LEU A 57 -7.15 -0.32 6.62
C LEU A 57 -5.65 -0.03 6.62
N GLU A 58 -5.28 1.04 7.30
CA GLU A 58 -3.91 1.47 7.59
C GLU A 58 -3.77 1.80 9.08
N LEU A 59 -2.60 1.54 9.68
CA LEU A 59 -2.31 1.93 11.07
C LEU A 59 -1.39 3.14 11.11
N GLU A 60 -1.78 4.17 11.84
CA GLU A 60 -0.94 5.35 12.07
C GLU A 60 0.37 4.99 12.79
N ASN A 61 1.42 5.77 12.53
CA ASN A 61 2.73 5.66 13.18
C ASN A 61 3.45 4.32 13.00
N HIS A 62 3.06 3.49 12.02
CA HIS A 62 3.77 2.29 11.62
C HIS A 62 4.42 2.48 10.23
N PRO A 63 5.66 2.00 9.99
CA PRO A 63 6.35 2.22 8.70
C PRO A 63 5.59 1.65 7.49
N TYR A 64 4.92 0.52 7.68
CA TYR A 64 4.00 -0.06 6.71
C TYR A 64 3.07 -1.05 7.41
N PHE A 65 1.80 -0.69 7.60
CA PHE A 65 0.78 -1.58 8.13
C PHE A 65 -0.47 -1.41 7.28
N VAL A 66 -0.74 -2.39 6.42
CA VAL A 66 -1.88 -2.38 5.51
C VAL A 66 -2.63 -3.69 5.68
N GLY A 67 -3.93 -3.59 5.88
CA GLY A 67 -4.85 -4.72 5.75
C GLY A 67 -5.76 -4.49 4.54
N VAL A 68 -5.91 -5.51 3.71
CA VAL A 68 -6.83 -5.51 2.57
C VAL A 68 -7.74 -6.72 2.67
N GLN A 69 -9.01 -6.56 2.28
CA GLN A 69 -9.97 -7.66 2.28
C GLN A 69 -9.94 -8.48 0.97
N TYR A 70 -9.58 -7.83 -0.14
CA TYR A 70 -9.38 -8.45 -1.44
C TYR A 70 -8.07 -9.24 -1.54
N HIS A 71 -7.91 -9.92 -2.68
CA HIS A 71 -6.75 -10.73 -3.06
C HIS A 71 -5.85 -9.99 -4.07
N PRO A 72 -4.89 -9.15 -3.60
CA PRO A 72 -4.00 -8.39 -4.48
C PRO A 72 -3.12 -9.28 -5.38
N GLU A 73 -2.98 -10.55 -5.06
CA GLU A 73 -2.24 -11.54 -5.85
C GLU A 73 -2.91 -11.89 -7.18
N TYR A 74 -4.25 -11.80 -7.28
CA TYR A 74 -4.95 -12.26 -8.48
C TYR A 74 -4.78 -11.33 -9.68
N ILE A 75 -4.65 -10.02 -9.43
CA ILE A 75 -4.49 -9.02 -10.49
C ILE A 75 -3.05 -8.53 -10.66
N SER A 76 -2.13 -8.94 -9.78
CA SER A 76 -0.71 -8.63 -9.91
C SER A 76 -0.12 -9.25 -11.18
N ARG A 77 0.79 -8.50 -11.84
CA ARG A 77 1.49 -8.91 -13.07
C ARG A 77 2.96 -8.52 -12.98
N PRO A 78 3.89 -9.20 -13.68
CA PRO A 78 5.32 -8.87 -13.63
C PRO A 78 5.65 -7.40 -13.98
N LEU A 79 4.96 -6.84 -14.99
CA LEU A 79 5.13 -5.43 -15.41
C LEU A 79 4.22 -4.46 -14.65
N LYS A 80 3.26 -4.99 -13.87
CA LYS A 80 2.34 -4.21 -13.05
C LYS A 80 2.07 -4.92 -11.72
N PRO A 81 3.08 -5.03 -10.82
CA PRO A 81 2.87 -5.55 -9.48
C PRO A 81 1.81 -4.73 -8.72
N SER A 82 1.05 -5.42 -7.88
CA SER A 82 0.01 -4.77 -7.08
C SER A 82 0.62 -3.86 -6.01
N ALA A 83 -0.07 -2.75 -5.76
CA ALA A 83 0.41 -1.69 -4.87
C ALA A 83 0.68 -2.14 -3.42
N PRO A 84 -0.12 -3.05 -2.80
CA PRO A 84 0.21 -3.56 -1.47
C PRO A 84 1.57 -4.26 -1.43
N TYR A 85 1.90 -5.10 -2.41
CA TYR A 85 3.18 -5.80 -2.42
C TYR A 85 4.35 -4.86 -2.71
N LEU A 86 4.21 -3.92 -3.64
CA LEU A 86 5.23 -2.91 -3.88
C LEU A 86 5.53 -2.08 -2.63
N GLY A 87 4.46 -1.60 -1.97
CA GLY A 87 4.57 -0.84 -0.73
C GLY A 87 5.32 -1.61 0.36
N LEU A 88 4.99 -2.89 0.53
CA LEU A 88 5.66 -3.77 1.49
C LEU A 88 7.16 -3.90 1.21
N ILE A 89 7.54 -4.12 -0.06
CA ILE A 89 8.96 -4.26 -0.45
C ILE A 89 9.71 -2.94 -0.28
N TRP A 90 9.12 -1.82 -0.70
CA TRP A 90 9.75 -0.50 -0.48
C TRP A 90 9.90 -0.16 1.00
N ALA A 91 8.93 -0.54 1.84
CA ALA A 91 9.04 -0.38 3.28
C ALA A 91 10.18 -1.22 3.85
N ALA A 92 10.29 -2.48 3.45
CA ALA A 92 11.36 -3.38 3.86
C ALA A 92 12.76 -2.86 3.46
N CYS A 93 12.86 -2.19 2.31
CA CYS A 93 14.10 -1.56 1.85
C CYS A 93 14.36 -0.16 2.45
N GLY A 94 13.43 0.40 3.23
CA GLY A 94 13.54 1.77 3.75
C GLY A 94 13.30 2.88 2.72
N GLU A 95 12.84 2.53 1.52
CA GLU A 95 12.68 3.45 0.39
C GLU A 95 11.25 4.00 0.24
N LEU A 96 10.27 3.47 0.99
CA LEU A 96 8.86 3.83 0.83
C LEU A 96 8.62 5.35 0.86
N LYS A 97 9.25 6.07 1.80
CA LYS A 97 9.10 7.54 1.90
C LYS A 97 9.60 8.25 0.65
N ASN A 98 10.74 7.82 0.11
CA ASN A 98 11.32 8.37 -1.12
C ASN A 98 10.41 8.08 -2.31
N VAL A 99 9.80 6.90 -2.39
CA VAL A 99 8.85 6.60 -3.46
C VAL A 99 7.63 7.51 -3.39
N LEU A 100 7.02 7.61 -2.21
CA LEU A 100 5.81 8.41 -2.01
C LEU A 100 5.99 9.90 -2.30
N THR A 101 7.20 10.46 -2.19
CA THR A 101 7.46 11.85 -2.59
C THR A 101 7.55 12.05 -4.11
N HIS A 102 7.91 11.00 -4.87
CA HIS A 102 8.08 11.06 -6.33
C HIS A 102 6.85 10.57 -7.10
N VAL A 103 5.92 9.87 -6.45
CA VAL A 103 4.64 9.48 -7.05
C VAL A 103 3.83 10.75 -7.34
N THR A 104 3.73 11.12 -8.62
CA THR A 104 2.85 12.21 -9.09
C THR A 104 1.57 11.64 -9.70
N LYS A 105 0.51 12.45 -9.78
CA LYS A 105 -0.89 12.12 -10.17
C LYS A 105 -1.10 11.34 -11.50
N GLN A 106 -0.04 10.99 -12.24
CA GLN A 106 -0.16 10.38 -13.58
C GLN A 106 0.87 9.27 -13.89
N GLN A 107 1.59 8.74 -12.89
CA GLN A 107 2.51 7.62 -13.12
C GLN A 107 2.07 6.39 -12.35
N SER A 108 2.07 5.24 -13.02
CA SER A 108 1.91 3.97 -12.33
C SER A 108 3.12 3.79 -11.39
N PRO A 109 2.94 3.22 -10.18
CA PRO A 109 4.05 2.97 -9.24
C PRO A 109 5.18 2.14 -9.87
N THR A 110 4.87 1.42 -10.95
CA THR A 110 5.77 0.59 -11.74
C THR A 110 6.61 1.32 -12.76
N ASP A 111 6.23 2.55 -13.14
CA ASP A 111 7.02 3.41 -14.02
C ASP A 111 8.07 4.22 -13.23
N ILE A 112 8.03 4.16 -11.89
CA ILE A 112 9.00 4.83 -11.04
C ILE A 112 10.32 4.06 -11.13
N THR A 113 11.16 4.50 -12.07
CA THR A 113 12.58 4.11 -12.10
C THR A 113 13.28 4.78 -10.92
N ILE A 114 13.20 4.17 -9.74
CA ILE A 114 14.04 4.55 -8.61
C ILE A 114 15.46 4.16 -9.04
N LYS A 115 16.33 5.16 -9.25
CA LYS A 115 17.77 4.90 -9.33
C LYS A 115 18.11 4.14 -8.06
N SER A 116 18.43 2.85 -8.18
CA SER A 116 18.89 2.08 -7.04
C SER A 116 20.00 2.88 -6.35
N PRO A 117 19.98 3.03 -5.01
CA PRO A 117 21.20 3.43 -4.34
C PRO A 117 22.26 2.43 -4.80
N SER A 118 23.43 2.93 -5.21
CA SER A 118 24.46 2.08 -5.79
C SER A 118 24.66 0.82 -4.94
N PRO A 119 24.76 -0.38 -5.53
CA PRO A 119 24.78 -1.64 -4.78
C PRO A 119 26.05 -1.81 -3.91
N PHE A 120 26.91 -0.80 -3.83
CA PHE A 120 28.22 -0.85 -3.20
C PHE A 120 28.49 0.42 -2.38
N SER A 121 27.86 0.56 -1.21
CA SER A 121 28.44 1.39 -0.12
C SER A 121 29.04 0.55 1.01
N HIS A 122 28.87 -0.78 0.99
CA HIS A 122 29.49 -1.73 1.93
C HIS A 122 30.83 -2.31 1.43
N ALA A 123 31.63 -1.52 0.70
CA ALA A 123 32.93 -1.96 0.18
C ALA A 123 34.08 -1.89 1.21
N ASN A 124 33.82 -1.86 2.52
CA ASN A 124 34.87 -1.70 3.54
C ASN A 124 34.93 -2.78 4.64
N LEU A 125 34.22 -3.92 4.50
CA LEU A 125 34.25 -4.97 5.54
C LEU A 125 35.24 -6.13 5.29
N PHE A 126 36.01 -6.12 4.20
CA PHE A 126 37.03 -7.16 3.93
C PHE A 126 38.36 -6.53 3.50
N ARG A 127 39.03 -5.85 4.42
CA ARG A 127 40.46 -5.53 4.32
C ARG A 127 41.14 -5.66 5.68
N HIS A 128 41.07 -6.83 6.31
CA HIS A 128 42.02 -7.24 7.34
C HIS A 128 42.03 -8.77 7.44
N THR A 129 42.91 -9.39 6.67
CA THR A 129 43.82 -10.50 7.03
C THR A 129 44.77 -10.70 5.87
#